data_AF-A0A2S8IK45-F1
#
_entry.id   AF-A0A2S8IK45-F1
#
_cell.length_a   1.000
_cell.length_b   1.000
_cell.length_c   1.000
_cell.angle_alpha   90.00
_cell.angle_beta   90.00
_cell.angle_gamma   90.00
#
_symmetry.space_group_name_H-M   'P 1'
#
loop_
_entity.id
_entity.type
_entity.pdbx_description
1 polymer ?
#
loop_
_entity_poly.entity_id
_entity_poly.type
_entity_poly.pdbx_seq_one_letter_code
_entity_poly.pdbx_strand_id
1 'polypeptide(L)'
;MDVARARRSRRVLFVGNPARYVEVSYWAMVKQWMVVHGLEPVRNPDGDVLCVVVTEDVLDGVCSTQDAETIERLRGRGVPVIDVHDTTQIWQATSRVRARLAESAVGDSRARIAPA
;
A
#
# COMPACT_ATOMS: atom_id res chain seq x y z
N MET A 1 -4.82 22.56 2.15
CA MET A 1 -4.16 21.72 1.11
C MET A 1 -3.66 20.37 1.65
N ASP A 2 -3.57 20.17 2.98
CA ASP A 2 -3.00 18.96 3.60
C ASP A 2 -3.79 17.65 3.45
N VAL A 3 -5.14 17.72 3.42
CA VAL A 3 -5.98 16.51 3.41
C VAL A 3 -5.79 15.67 2.14
N ALA A 4 -5.53 16.32 1.01
CA ALA A 4 -5.29 15.65 -0.27
C ALA A 4 -3.94 14.89 -0.28
N ARG A 5 -2.89 15.46 0.31
CA ARG A 5 -1.57 14.80 0.42
C ARG A 5 -1.61 13.65 1.43
N ALA A 6 -2.30 13.84 2.54
CA ALA A 6 -2.49 12.81 3.56
C ALA A 6 -3.32 11.62 3.08
N ARG A 7 -4.27 11.82 2.15
CA ARG A 7 -5.01 10.74 1.47
C ARG A 7 -4.17 10.01 0.42
N ARG A 8 -3.37 10.74 -0.37
CA ARG A 8 -2.47 10.14 -1.37
C ARG A 8 -1.42 9.22 -0.73
N SER A 9 -0.95 9.57 0.46
CA SER A 9 0.02 8.78 1.23
C SER A 9 -0.57 7.51 1.87
N ARG A 10 -1.65 6.93 1.35
CA ARG A 10 -2.30 5.71 1.90
C ARG A 10 -2.44 4.59 0.88
N ARG A 11 -1.98 4.82 -0.35
CA ARG A 11 -2.12 3.89 -1.46
C ARG A 11 -1.02 2.84 -1.43
N VAL A 12 -1.41 1.60 -1.64
CA VAL A 12 -0.50 0.47 -1.79
C VAL A 12 -0.77 -0.16 -3.15
N LEU A 13 0.23 -0.17 -4.02
CA LEU A 13 0.09 -0.68 -5.37
C LEU A 13 0.28 -2.20 -5.37
N PHE A 14 -0.64 -2.92 -5.99
CA PHE A 14 -0.55 -4.36 -6.21
C PHE A 14 -0.22 -4.63 -7.67
N VAL A 15 0.88 -5.33 -7.91
CA VAL A 15 1.35 -5.68 -9.26
C VAL A 15 1.55 -7.19 -9.38
N GLY A 16 1.12 -7.76 -10.50
CA GLY A 16 1.12 -9.20 -10.72
C GLY A 16 -0.26 -9.83 -10.59
N ASN A 17 -0.30 -11.13 -10.89
CA ASN A 17 -1.52 -11.91 -10.88
C ASN A 17 -1.30 -13.16 -10.02
N PRO A 18 -1.93 -13.27 -8.84
CA PRO A 18 -1.75 -14.44 -8.00
C PRO A 18 -2.36 -15.65 -8.69
N ALA A 19 -1.52 -16.60 -9.12
CA ALA A 19 -1.95 -17.78 -9.88
C ALA A 19 -2.04 -19.03 -9.01
N ARG A 20 -1.22 -19.12 -7.95
CA ARG A 20 -1.19 -20.26 -7.04
C ARG A 20 -2.20 -20.06 -5.89
N TYR A 21 -2.86 -21.13 -5.44
CA TYR A 21 -3.88 -21.05 -4.38
C TYR A 21 -3.38 -20.37 -3.08
N VAL A 22 -2.16 -20.69 -2.67
CA VAL A 22 -1.52 -20.10 -1.49
C VAL A 22 -1.32 -18.59 -1.69
N GLU A 23 -0.83 -18.19 -2.85
CA GLU A 23 -0.58 -16.80 -3.20
C GLU A 23 -1.89 -15.98 -3.29
N VAL A 24 -2.95 -16.54 -3.86
CA VAL A 24 -4.29 -15.93 -3.87
C VAL A 24 -4.78 -15.67 -2.45
N SER A 25 -4.52 -16.59 -1.53
CA SER A 25 -4.92 -16.46 -0.12
C SER A 25 -4.13 -15.35 0.59
N TYR A 26 -2.81 -15.29 0.43
CA TYR A 26 -1.98 -14.21 0.96
C TYR A 26 -2.38 -12.86 0.37
N TRP A 27 -2.58 -12.81 -0.95
CA TRP A 27 -2.99 -11.61 -1.66
C TRP A 27 -4.34 -11.06 -1.17
N ALA A 28 -5.32 -11.95 -0.96
CA ALA A 28 -6.62 -11.57 -0.39
C ALA A 28 -6.49 -11.08 1.06
N MET A 29 -5.73 -11.81 1.88
CA MET A 29 -5.47 -11.44 3.28
C MET A 29 -4.83 -10.06 3.40
N VAL A 30 -3.77 -9.78 2.62
CA VAL A 30 -3.06 -8.50 2.65
C VAL A 30 -3.96 -7.35 2.19
N LYS A 31 -4.73 -7.53 1.11
CA LYS A 31 -5.70 -6.51 0.66
C LYS A 31 -6.76 -6.22 1.71
N GLN A 32 -7.36 -7.27 2.28
CA GLN A 32 -8.38 -7.10 3.32
C GLN A 32 -7.82 -6.37 4.52
N TRP A 33 -6.61 -6.74 4.93
CA TRP A 33 -5.92 -6.09 6.03
C TRP A 33 -5.69 -4.60 5.77
N MET A 34 -5.22 -4.23 4.58
CA MET A 34 -5.02 -2.83 4.20
C MET A 34 -6.30 -2.01 4.32
N VAL A 35 -7.42 -2.54 3.82
CA VAL A 35 -8.73 -1.90 3.90
C VAL A 35 -9.16 -1.70 5.35
N VAL A 36 -9.02 -2.73 6.20
CA VAL A 36 -9.34 -2.65 7.65
C VAL A 36 -8.54 -1.55 8.35
N HIS A 37 -7.32 -1.28 7.90
CA HIS A 37 -6.46 -0.24 8.48
C HIS A 37 -6.49 1.11 7.74
N GLY A 38 -7.44 1.31 6.83
CA GLY A 38 -7.65 2.59 6.15
C GLY A 38 -6.62 2.89 5.05
N LEU A 39 -5.91 1.87 4.57
CA LEU A 39 -5.07 1.92 3.39
C LEU A 39 -5.89 1.54 2.15
N GLU A 40 -5.48 2.07 1.00
CA GLU A 40 -6.17 1.89 -0.27
C GLU A 40 -5.34 0.96 -1.16
N PRO A 41 -5.68 -0.33 -1.30
CA PRO A 41 -5.04 -1.20 -2.28
C PRO A 41 -5.46 -0.77 -3.69
N VAL A 42 -4.49 -0.39 -4.52
CA VAL A 42 -4.70 0.08 -5.90
C VAL A 42 -4.00 -0.83 -6.90
N ARG A 43 -4.51 -0.90 -8.13
CA ARG A 43 -3.85 -1.57 -9.26
C ARG A 43 -3.16 -0.63 -10.23
N ASN A 44 -3.50 0.66 -10.17
CA ASN A 44 -2.90 1.68 -11.02
C ASN A 44 -1.87 2.48 -10.21
N PRO A 45 -0.64 2.68 -10.71
CA PRO A 45 0.38 3.50 -10.07
C PRO A 45 0.07 5.01 -10.00
N ASP A 46 -1.10 5.47 -10.46
CA ASP A 46 -1.47 6.89 -10.42
C ASP A 46 -1.49 7.46 -8.99
N GLY A 47 -0.61 8.43 -8.74
CA GLY A 47 -0.49 9.17 -7.49
C GLY A 47 0.73 8.77 -6.65
N ASP A 48 0.74 9.20 -5.39
CA ASP A 48 1.78 8.79 -4.44
C ASP A 48 1.42 7.39 -3.90
N VAL A 49 2.37 6.46 -3.97
CA VAL A 49 2.23 5.09 -3.46
C VAL A 49 3.23 4.89 -2.34
N LEU A 50 2.81 4.26 -1.25
CA LEU A 50 3.64 3.99 -0.09
C LEU A 50 4.62 2.83 -0.29
N CYS A 51 4.10 1.75 -0.86
CA CYS A 51 4.85 0.56 -1.22
C CYS A 51 4.15 -0.15 -2.37
N VAL A 52 4.91 -0.96 -3.09
CA VAL A 52 4.39 -1.88 -4.09
C VAL A 52 4.44 -3.27 -3.50
N VAL A 53 3.31 -3.98 -3.52
CA VAL A 53 3.21 -5.40 -3.21
C VAL A 53 3.16 -6.16 -4.52
N VAL A 54 4.05 -7.14 -4.67
CA VAL A 54 4.21 -7.91 -5.91
C VAL A 54 4.09 -9.40 -5.65
N THR A 55 3.70 -10.16 -6.67
CA THR A 55 3.80 -11.63 -6.68
C THR A 55 5.24 -12.09 -6.88
N GLU A 56 5.55 -13.33 -6.50
CA GLU A 56 6.86 -13.96 -6.72
C GLU A 56 7.25 -13.91 -8.20
N ASP A 57 6.29 -14.25 -9.08
CA ASP A 57 6.43 -14.21 -10.54
C ASP A 57 6.93 -12.83 -11.04
N VAL A 58 6.47 -11.73 -10.44
CA VAL A 58 6.88 -10.38 -10.85
C VAL A 58 8.33 -10.10 -10.43
N LEU A 59 8.78 -10.62 -9.30
CA LEU A 59 10.18 -10.52 -8.86
C LEU A 59 11.11 -11.34 -9.75
N ASP A 60 10.62 -12.49 -10.24
CA ASP A 60 11.31 -13.34 -11.21
C ASP A 60 11.27 -12.79 -12.65
N GLY A 61 10.66 -11.63 -12.87
CA GLY A 61 10.57 -10.96 -14.17
C GLY A 61 9.43 -11.47 -15.06
N VAL A 62 8.56 -12.35 -14.56
CA VAL A 62 7.35 -12.82 -15.22
C VAL A 62 6.24 -11.80 -15.01
N CYS A 63 6.37 -10.66 -15.69
CA CYS A 63 5.38 -9.58 -15.66
C CYS A 63 5.28 -8.88 -17.01
N SER A 64 4.26 -8.02 -17.18
CA SER A 64 4.17 -7.21 -18.39
C SER A 64 5.28 -6.16 -18.41
N THR A 65 5.70 -5.71 -19.61
CA THR A 65 6.68 -4.61 -19.75
C THR A 65 6.24 -3.36 -18.97
N GLN A 66 4.94 -3.05 -19.00
CA GLN A 66 4.36 -1.92 -18.28
C GLN A 66 4.49 -2.06 -16.76
N ASP A 67 4.34 -3.27 -16.22
CA ASP A 67 4.52 -3.56 -14.80
C ASP A 67 6.00 -3.39 -14.39
N ALA A 68 6.92 -3.93 -15.19
CA ALA A 68 8.36 -3.80 -14.97
C ALA A 68 8.81 -2.33 -14.95
N GLU A 69 8.42 -1.55 -15.96
CA GLU A 69 8.70 -0.11 -16.05
C GLU A 69 8.10 0.66 -14.88
N THR A 70 6.90 0.27 -14.43
CA THR A 70 6.24 0.89 -13.29
C THR A 70 6.99 0.62 -11.99
N ILE A 71 7.42 -0.61 -11.78
CA ILE A 71 8.21 -1.02 -10.61
C ILE A 71 9.54 -0.29 -10.61
N GLU A 72 10.25 -0.24 -11.73
CA GLU A 72 11.53 0.45 -11.86
C GLU A 72 11.39 1.95 -11.57
N ARG A 73 10.37 2.60 -12.16
CA ARG A 73 10.06 4.01 -11.91
C ARG A 73 9.78 4.29 -10.42
N LEU A 74 9.05 3.40 -9.74
CA LEU A 74 8.73 3.56 -8.32
C LEU A 74 9.94 3.30 -7.42
N ARG A 75 10.78 2.31 -7.75
CA ARG A 75 12.08 2.11 -7.08
C ARG A 75 12.98 3.33 -7.21
N GLY A 76 13.05 3.94 -8.40
CA GLY A 76 13.79 5.19 -8.63
C GLY A 76 13.30 6.38 -7.79
N ARG A 77 12.05 6.33 -7.30
CA ARG A 77 11.47 7.31 -6.37
C ARG A 77 11.65 6.94 -4.90
N GLY A 78 12.35 5.84 -4.60
CA GLY A 78 12.56 5.32 -3.25
C GLY A 78 11.34 4.59 -2.67
N VAL A 79 10.36 4.20 -3.49
CA VAL A 79 9.21 3.42 -3.05
C VAL A 79 9.64 1.96 -2.90
N PRO A 80 9.45 1.34 -1.71
CA PRO A 80 9.81 -0.07 -1.50
C PRO A 80 8.91 -0.99 -2.32
N VAL A 81 9.52 -2.03 -2.88
CA VAL A 81 8.85 -3.11 -3.61
C VAL A 81 9.01 -4.37 -2.78
N ILE A 82 7.90 -5.00 -2.41
CA ILE A 82 7.83 -6.01 -1.36
C ILE A 82 7.05 -7.21 -1.90
N ASP A 83 7.57 -8.40 -1.65
CA ASP A 83 6.87 -9.65 -1.97
C ASP A 83 5.59 -9.82 -1.13
N VAL A 84 4.53 -10.37 -1.74
CA VAL A 84 3.25 -10.60 -1.06
C VAL A 84 3.35 -11.56 0.14
N HIS A 85 4.33 -12.46 0.14
CA HIS A 85 4.60 -13.40 1.23
C HIS A 85 5.41 -12.76 2.36
N ASP A 86 6.15 -11.67 2.10
CA ASP A 86 6.86 -10.94 3.16
C ASP A 86 5.93 -9.96 3.89
N THR A 87 5.00 -10.55 4.63
CA THR A 87 4.05 -9.78 5.43
C THR A 87 4.79 -8.85 6.39
N THR A 88 5.90 -9.28 7.02
CA THR A 88 6.72 -8.46 7.92
C THR A 88 7.14 -7.13 7.30
N GLN A 89 7.70 -7.14 6.09
CA GLN A 89 8.08 -5.91 5.39
C GLN A 89 6.86 -5.06 5.02
N ILE A 90 5.74 -5.68 4.62
CA ILE A 90 4.48 -4.97 4.36
C ILE A 90 3.99 -4.22 5.62
N TRP A 91 4.06 -4.86 6.79
CA TRP A 91 3.69 -4.24 8.07
C TRP A 91 4.60 -3.07 8.42
N GLN A 92 5.90 -3.23 8.23
CA GLN A 92 6.89 -2.19 8.52
C GLN A 92 6.69 -0.97 7.61
N ALA A 93 6.52 -1.18 6.31
CA ALA A 93 6.31 -0.11 5.34
C ALA A 93 5.02 0.68 5.62
N THR A 94 3.98 0.01 6.10
CA THR A 94 2.67 0.62 6.37
C THR A 94 2.51 1.20 7.78
N SER A 95 3.36 0.80 8.73
CA SER A 95 3.30 1.21 10.15
C SER A 95 3.32 2.72 10.37
N ARG A 96 4.20 3.45 9.66
CA ARG A 96 4.37 4.91 9.79
C ARG A 96 3.13 5.68 9.37
N VAL A 97 2.44 5.19 8.33
CA VAL A 97 1.18 5.79 7.87
C VAL A 97 0.05 5.48 8.84
N ARG A 98 0.03 4.27 9.40
CA ARG A 98 -0.93 3.90 10.44
C ARG A 98 -0.79 4.75 11.70
N ALA A 99 0.43 5.07 12.13
CA ALA A 99 0.66 5.98 13.25
C ALA A 99 0.06 7.37 12.97
N ARG A 100 0.38 7.96 11.82
CA ARG A 100 -0.16 9.26 11.40
C ARG A 100 -1.68 9.27 11.24
N LEU A 101 -2.24 8.16 10.75
CA LEU A 101 -3.69 7.95 10.65
C LEU A 101 -4.37 7.96 12.01
N ALA A 102 -3.80 7.25 12.99
CA ALA A 102 -4.32 7.20 14.36
C ALA A 102 -4.24 8.59 15.02
N GLU A 103 -3.12 9.29 14.88
CA GLU A 103 -2.94 10.66 15.40
C GLU A 103 -3.94 11.65 14.80
N SER A 104 -4.20 11.56 13.49
CA SER A 104 -5.16 12.42 12.79
C SER A 104 -6.61 12.15 13.22
N ALA A 105 -6.97 10.88 13.46
CA ALA A 105 -8.31 10.51 13.92
C ALA A 105 -8.59 11.02 15.36
N VAL A 106 -7.57 11.03 16.23
CA VAL A 106 -7.68 11.60 17.59
C VAL A 106 -7.86 13.13 17.53
N GLY A 107 -7.18 13.82 16.60
CA GLY A 107 -7.34 15.25 16.36
C GLY A 107 -8.74 15.63 15.87
N ASP A 108 -9.29 14.90 14.89
CA ASP A 108 -10.65 15.12 14.37
C ASP A 108 -11.73 14.86 15.44
N SER A 109 -11.52 13.83 16.27
CA SER A 109 -12.44 13.52 17.37
C SER A 109 -12.46 14.62 18.44
N ARG A 110 -11.29 15.20 18.80
CA ARG A 110 -11.22 16.30 19.78
C ARG A 110 -11.82 17.60 19.26
N ALA A 111 -11.64 17.92 17.98
CA ALA A 111 -12.23 19.11 17.37
C ALA A 111 -13.77 19.08 17.38
N ARG A 112 -14.37 17.87 17.41
CA ARG A 112 -15.82 17.67 17.40
C ARG A 112 -16.49 17.74 18.79
N ILE A 113 -15.70 17.80 19.87
CA ILE A 113 -16.20 17.77 21.27
C ILE A 113 -16.03 19.14 21.96
N ALA A 114 -15.60 20.19 21.26
CA ALA A 114 -15.54 21.53 21.85
C ALA A 114 -16.97 22.06 22.12
N PRO A 115 -17.36 22.36 23.38
CA PRO A 115 -18.62 23.03 23.65
C PRO A 115 -18.54 24.50 23.22
N ALA A 116 -19.66 25.01 22.70
CA ALA A 116 -19.87 26.41 22.34
C ALA A 116 -19.93 27.33 23.56
#